data_AF-A0A968H811-F1
#
_entry.id   AF-A0A968H811-F1
#
_cell.length_a   1.000
_cell.length_b   1.000
_cell.length_c   1.000
_cell.angle_alpha   90.00
_cell.angle_beta   90.00
_cell.angle_gamma   90.00
#
_symmetry.space_group_name_H-M   'P 1'
#
loop_
_entity.id
_entity.type
_entity.pdbx_description
1 polymer ?
#
loop_
_entity_poly.entity_id
_entity_poly.type
_entity_poly.pdbx_seq_one_letter_code
_entity_poly.pdbx_strand_id
1 'polypeptide(L)' 'MPAALLFSHNIKPYLLVQASGERLSAAETQRFGALRQTRKPDSEKNYYIIFGNPAKHVKKGDTVTVVIGDLEIRNLMVR' A
#
# COMPACT_ATOMS: atom_id res chain seq x y z
N MET A 1 -11.93 6.06 -7.07
CA MET A 1 -10.72 6.29 -6.24
C MET A 1 -9.94 7.44 -6.86
N PRO A 2 -9.77 8.61 -6.22
CA PRO A 2 -8.92 9.66 -6.77
C PRO A 2 -7.45 9.23 -6.66
N ALA A 3 -6.85 8.87 -7.79
CA ALA A 3 -5.51 8.29 -7.85
C ALA A 3 -4.40 9.26 -7.38
N ALA A 4 -4.68 10.56 -7.23
CA ALA A 4 -3.71 11.60 -6.83
C ALA A 4 -2.96 11.33 -5.50
N LEU A 5 -3.60 10.64 -4.54
CA LEU A 5 -2.98 10.33 -3.23
C LEU A 5 -1.80 9.35 -3.34
N LEU A 6 -1.74 8.55 -4.40
CA LEU A 6 -0.64 7.58 -4.62
C LEU A 6 0.69 8.25 -5.00
N PHE A 7 0.64 9.51 -5.46
CA PHE A 7 1.76 10.19 -6.14
C PHE A 7 2.46 11.23 -5.26
N SER A 8 1.90 11.59 -4.12
CA SER A 8 2.53 12.53 -3.20
C SER A 8 3.71 11.87 -2.49
N HIS A 9 4.90 12.48 -2.58
CA HIS A 9 6.11 11.98 -1.94
C HIS A 9 6.01 11.97 -0.41
N ASN A 10 5.18 12.86 0.17
CA ASN A 10 5.00 12.95 1.61
C ASN A 10 4.10 11.84 2.18
N ILE A 11 3.31 11.17 1.34
CA ILE A 11 2.42 10.10 1.79
C ILE A 11 3.23 8.80 1.85
N LYS A 12 3.24 8.14 3.02
CA LYS A 12 3.90 6.84 3.20
C LYS A 12 2.83 5.76 3.39
N PRO A 13 2.42 5.05 2.32
CA PRO A 13 1.44 3.98 2.43
C PRO A 13 1.93 2.85 3.34
N TYR A 14 1.01 2.27 4.09
CA TYR A 14 1.26 1.07 4.88
C TYR A 14 0.05 0.14 4.89
N LEU A 15 0.32 -1.14 5.09
CA LEU A 15 -0.69 -2.16 5.32
C LEU A 15 -0.77 -2.43 6.82
N LEU A 16 -1.96 -2.30 7.41
CA LEU A 16 -2.23 -2.66 8.79
C LEU A 16 -2.83 -4.06 8.87
N VAL A 17 -2.17 -4.98 9.56
CA VAL A 17 -2.70 -6.31 9.88
C VAL A 17 -3.62 -6.16 11.10
N GLN A 18 -4.93 -6.35 10.93
CA GLN A 18 -5.88 -6.04 12.01
C GLN A 18 -5.72 -6.95 13.24
N ALA A 19 -5.32 -8.21 13.04
CA ALA A 19 -5.16 -9.18 14.12
C ALA A 19 -3.96 -8.89 15.02
N SER A 20 -2.82 -8.47 14.45
CA SER A 20 -1.58 -8.20 15.18
C SER A 20 -1.30 -6.72 15.42
N GLY A 21 -2.02 -5.81 14.74
CA GLY A 21 -1.75 -4.37 14.75
C GLY A 21 -0.48 -3.96 13.98
N GLU A 22 0.12 -4.90 13.27
CA GLU A 22 1.41 -4.73 12.62
C GLU A 22 1.31 -3.89 11.35
N ARG A 23 2.31 -3.05 11.11
CA ARG A 23 2.33 -2.11 9.97
C ARG A 23 3.44 -2.49 9.01
N LEU A 24 3.06 -2.87 7.80
CA LEU A 24 3.98 -3.23 6.73
C LEU A 24 4.12 -2.05 5.77
N SER A 25 5.33 -1.52 5.64
CA SER A 25 5.62 -0.44 4.71
C SER A 25 5.58 -0.91 3.26
N ALA A 26 5.26 0.01 2.34
CA ALA A 26 5.47 -0.24 0.92
C ALA A 26 6.94 -0.59 0.65
N ALA A 27 7.19 -1.56 -0.22
CA ALA A 27 8.53 -1.96 -0.62
C ALA A 27 9.17 -0.84 -1.48
N GLU A 28 10.35 -0.36 -1.07
CA GLU A 28 11.14 0.59 -1.83
C GLU A 28 12.18 -0.18 -2.67
N THR A 29 12.09 -0.11 -4.00
CA THR A 29 13.13 -0.69 -4.85
C THR A 29 14.34 0.24 -4.92
N GLN A 30 15.49 -0.20 -4.40
CA GLN A 30 16.74 0.56 -4.36
C GLN A 30 17.32 0.96 -5.73
N ARG A 31 16.84 0.42 -6.87
CA ARG A 31 17.32 0.80 -8.22
C ARG A 31 16.44 1.83 -8.97
N PHE A 32 15.21 2.00 -8.53
CA PHE A 32 14.25 2.98 -9.03
C PHE A 32 13.57 3.54 -7.78
N GLY A 33 14.16 4.55 -7.14
CA GLY A 33 13.73 4.99 -5.79
C GLY A 33 12.22 5.13 -5.71
N ALA A 34 11.57 4.43 -4.76
CA ALA A 34 10.12 4.15 -4.71
C ALA A 34 9.51 3.77 -6.09
N LEU A 35 8.88 2.59 -6.24
CA LEU A 35 8.07 2.27 -7.43
C LEU A 35 6.76 3.08 -7.46
N ARG A 36 6.88 4.40 -7.34
CA ARG A 36 5.83 5.38 -7.43
C ARG A 36 5.97 5.97 -8.82
N GLN A 37 4.95 5.75 -9.62
CA GLN A 37 4.79 6.52 -10.85
C GLN A 37 4.71 7.99 -10.38
N THR A 38 5.56 8.89 -10.88
CA THR A 38 5.62 10.32 -10.49
C THR A 38 4.88 11.22 -11.48
N ARG A 39 4.10 10.65 -12.40
CA ARG A 39 3.33 11.38 -13.41
C ARG A 39 1.91 11.64 -12.92
N LYS A 40 1.23 12.66 -13.49
CA LYS A 40 -0.20 12.89 -13.23
C LYS A 40 -0.98 11.57 -13.32
N PRO A 41 -1.89 11.28 -12.37
CA PRO A 41 -2.66 10.05 -12.42
C PRO A 41 -3.44 9.99 -13.73
N ASP A 42 -3.27 8.90 -14.45
CA ASP A 42 -3.96 8.60 -15.69
C ASP A 42 -5.13 7.67 -15.35
N SER A 43 -6.35 8.10 -15.66
CA SER A 43 -7.56 7.35 -15.36
C SER A 43 -7.64 6.00 -16.08
N GLU A 44 -6.85 5.79 -17.13
CA GLU A 44 -6.80 4.53 -17.88
C GLU A 44 -5.71 3.57 -17.38
N LYS A 45 -4.94 3.96 -16.36
CA LYS A 45 -3.86 3.13 -15.82
C LYS A 45 -4.26 2.44 -14.51
N ASN A 46 -3.84 1.18 -14.40
CA ASN A 46 -3.89 0.44 -13.15
C ASN A 46 -2.63 0.70 -12.33
N TYR A 47 -2.83 1.02 -11.05
CA TYR A 47 -1.78 1.33 -10.10
C TYR A 47 -1.72 0.26 -9.02
N TYR A 48 -0.50 -0.13 -8.64
CA TYR A 48 -0.25 -1.15 -7.64
C TYR A 48 0.71 -0.61 -6.58
N ILE A 49 0.46 -0.94 -5.32
CA ILE A 49 1.43 -0.79 -4.23
C ILE A 49 1.81 -2.20 -3.78
N ILE A 50 3.10 -2.46 -3.66
CA ILE A 50 3.63 -3.71 -3.13
C ILE A 50 4.06 -3.46 -1.69
N PHE A 51 3.54 -4.25 -0.76
CA PHE A 51 3.96 -4.22 0.65
C PHE A 51 4.88 -5.40 0.92
N GLY A 52 5.97 -5.15 1.65
CA GLY A 52 6.84 -6.23 2.12
C GLY A 52 6.11 -7.08 3.17
N ASN A 53 6.36 -8.39 3.19
CA ASN A 53 5.83 -9.30 4.22
C ASN A 53 6.98 -10.09 4.88
N PRO A 54 7.89 -9.41 5.60
CA PRO A 54 8.95 -10.09 6.35
C PRO A 54 8.31 -11.03 7.37
N ALA A 55 8.98 -12.14 7.69
CA ALA A 55 8.52 -13.15 8.67
C ALA A 55 7.07 -13.67 8.52
N LYS A 56 6.40 -13.42 7.39
CA LYS A 56 5.01 -13.84 7.09
C LYS A 56 3.98 -13.30 8.09
N HIS A 57 4.11 -12.03 8.45
CA HIS A 57 3.16 -11.29 9.30
C HIS A 57 1.74 -11.20 8.71
N VAL A 58 1.62 -11.26 7.38
CA VAL A 58 0.33 -11.41 6.67
C VAL A 58 0.19 -12.82 6.11
N LYS A 59 -0.98 -13.42 6.31
CA LYS A 59 -1.35 -14.75 5.84
C LYS A 59 -2.71 -14.73 5.13
N LYS A 60 -2.96 -15.77 4.35
CA LYS A 60 -4.27 -16.01 3.75
C LYS A 60 -5.34 -16.09 4.83
N GLY A 61 -6.46 -15.41 4.62
CA GLY A 61 -7.56 -15.29 5.58
C GLY A 61 -7.44 -14.09 6.53
N ASP A 62 -6.27 -13.46 6.63
CA ASP A 62 -6.13 -12.27 7.47
C ASP A 62 -6.95 -11.11 6.92
N THR A 63 -7.43 -10.29 7.85
CA THR A 63 -8.08 -9.02 7.53
C THR A 63 -7.09 -7.88 7.69
N VAL A 64 -6.98 -7.06 6.65
CA VAL A 64 -6.01 -5.97 6.57
C VAL A 64 -6.70 -4.66 6.21
N THR A 65 -6.03 -3.55 6.54
CA THR A 65 -6.42 -2.20 6.14
C THR A 65 -5.28 -1.56 5.37
N VAL A 66 -5.56 -1.05 4.17
CA VAL A 66 -4.59 -0.26 3.39
C VAL A 66 -4.79 1.21 3.75
N VAL A 67 -3.72 1.86 4.22
CA VAL A 67 -3.73 3.28 4.57
C VAL A 67 -2.81 4.06 3.64
N ILE A 68 -3.35 5.08 2.98
CA ILE A 68 -2.66 5.97 2.05
C ILE A 68 -3.04 7.42 2.40
N GLY A 69 -2.30 8.03 3.34
CA GLY A 69 -2.66 9.35 3.86
C GLY A 69 -4.02 9.27 4.57
N ASP A 70 -4.97 10.10 4.16
CA ASP A 70 -6.34 10.12 4.71
C ASP A 70 -7.26 9.05 4.09
N LEU A 71 -6.80 8.34 3.06
CA LEU A 71 -7.54 7.23 2.47
C LEU A 71 -7.28 5.95 3.24
N GLU A 72 -8.34 5.38 3.80
CA GLU A 72 -8.31 4.06 4.42
C GLU A 72 -9.27 3.10 3.70
N ILE A 73 -8.73 1.97 3.24
CA ILE A 73 -9.50 0.87 2.69
C ILE A 73 -9.48 -0.26 3.71
N ARG A 74 -10.57 -0.38 4.47
CA ARG A 74 -10.69 -1.29 5.62
C ARG A 74 -11.27 -2.64 5.22
N ASN A 75 -11.06 -3.64 6.09
CA ASN A 75 -11.72 -4.95 6.06
C ASN A 75 -11.45 -5.75 4.78
N LEU A 76 -10.24 -5.63 4.24
CA LEU A 76 -9.81 -6.42 3.08
C LEU A 76 -9.34 -7.80 3.55
N MET A 77 -9.90 -8.86 2.95
CA MET A 77 -9.48 -10.23 3.24
C MET A 77 -8.41 -10.69 2.26
N VAL A 78 -7.29 -11.20 2.79
CA VAL A 78 -6.22 -11.79 1.98
C VAL A 78 -6.65 -13.17 1.48
N ARG A 79 -6.56 -13.40 0.16
CA ARG A 79 -7.02 -14.62 -0.52
C ARG A 79 -5.88 -15.59 -0.86
#